data_AF-A0A6A2REN2-F1
#
_entry.id   AF-A0A6A2REN2-F1
#
_cell.length_a   1.000
_cell.length_b   1.000
_cell.length_c   1.000
_cell.angle_alpha   90.00
_cell.angle_beta   90.00
_cell.angle_gamma   90.00
#
_symmetry.space_group_name_H-M   'P 1'
#
loop_
_entity.id
_entity.type
_entity.pdbx_description
1 polymer ?
#
loop_
_entity_poly.entity_id
_entity_poly.type
_entity_poly.pdbx_seq_one_letter_code
_entity_poly.pdbx_strand_id
1 'polypeptide(L)'
;MADITKLTAAQAEALEDILKGLRHYGFDQDGAGIHSPNAHVETHPDGGVDWWIDSDEGFADGTMDKAGAGLWWLRRAQPGTLHVREAR
;
A
#
# COMPACT_ATOMS: atom_id res chain seq x y z
N MET A 1 -5.76 -2.72 -7.99
CA MET A 1 -5.39 -4.15 -7.94
C MET A 1 -3.91 -4.27 -8.20
N ALA A 2 -3.16 -4.73 -7.19
CA ALA A 2 -1.73 -4.92 -7.26
C ALA A 2 -1.39 -5.97 -8.31
N ASP A 3 -0.40 -5.68 -9.15
CA ASP A 3 0.12 -6.66 -10.09
C ASP A 3 1.16 -7.53 -9.39
N ILE A 4 0.65 -8.46 -8.58
CA ILE A 4 1.43 -9.35 -7.69
C ILE A 4 2.46 -10.15 -8.48
N THR A 5 2.24 -10.37 -9.78
CA THR A 5 3.17 -11.09 -10.66
C THR A 5 4.51 -10.36 -10.83
N LYS A 6 4.58 -9.08 -10.45
CA LYS A 6 5.78 -8.25 -10.52
C LYS A 6 6.58 -8.23 -9.22
N LEU A 7 6.05 -8.78 -8.12
CA LEU A 7 6.77 -8.89 -6.85
C LEU A 7 7.69 -10.10 -6.86
N THR A 8 8.87 -9.96 -6.25
CA THR A 8 9.63 -11.12 -5.80
C THR A 8 8.91 -11.82 -4.65
N ALA A 9 9.26 -13.07 -4.35
CA ALA A 9 8.69 -13.80 -3.22
C ALA A 9 8.91 -13.06 -1.88
N ALA A 10 10.10 -12.49 -1.68
CA ALA A 10 10.42 -11.74 -0.46
C ALA A 10 9.58 -10.46 -0.31
N GLN A 11 9.34 -9.74 -1.42
CA GLN A 11 8.48 -8.56 -1.42
C GLN A 11 7.02 -8.94 -1.16
N ALA A 12 6.53 -10.02 -1.77
CA ALA A 12 5.17 -10.49 -1.55
C ALA A 12 4.94 -10.92 -0.09
N GLU A 13 5.89 -11.64 0.50
CA GLU A 13 5.84 -12.05 1.91
C GLU A 13 5.87 -10.84 2.86
N ALA A 14 6.82 -9.92 2.64
CA ALA A 14 6.93 -8.71 3.45
C ALA A 14 5.67 -7.83 3.36
N LEU A 15 5.13 -7.63 2.16
CA LEU A 15 3.92 -6.83 1.96
C LEU A 15 2.70 -7.49 2.59
N GLU A 16 2.56 -8.82 2.48
CA GLU A 16 1.47 -9.55 3.11
C GLU A 16 1.50 -9.42 4.64
N ASP A 17 2.68 -9.49 5.25
CA ASP A 17 2.84 -9.30 6.70
C ASP A 17 2.56 -7.87 7.15
N ILE A 18 2.97 -6.86 6.37
CA ILE A 18 2.60 -5.47 6.62
C ILE A 18 1.07 -5.32 6.56
N LEU A 19 0.42 -5.81 5.51
CA LEU A 19 -1.02 -5.68 5.30
C LEU A 19 -1.83 -6.36 6.43
N LYS A 20 -1.39 -7.54 6.91
CA LYS A 20 -1.97 -8.17 8.11
C LYS A 20 -1.91 -7.25 9.32
N GLY A 21 -0.77 -6.57 9.55
CA GLY A 21 -0.60 -5.61 10.64
C GLY A 21 -1.49 -4.37 10.49
N LEU A 22 -1.71 -3.93 9.24
CA LEU A 22 -2.54 -2.77 8.93
C LEU A 22 -4.04 -2.98 9.18
N ARG A 23 -4.51 -4.23 9.29
CA ARG A 23 -5.91 -4.56 9.63
C ARG A 23 -6.37 -3.95 10.94
N HIS A 24 -5.46 -3.83 11.92
CA HIS A 24 -5.77 -3.17 13.19
C HIS A 24 -6.09 -1.68 13.06
N TYR A 25 -5.71 -1.06 11.93
CA TYR A 25 -5.95 0.35 11.62
C TYR A 25 -7.06 0.55 10.58
N GLY A 26 -7.84 -0.49 10.27
CA GLY A 26 -9.00 -0.40 9.37
C GLY A 26 -8.71 -0.64 7.89
N PHE A 27 -7.47 -0.98 7.52
CA PHE A 27 -7.12 -1.38 6.15
C PHE A 27 -7.39 -2.87 5.90
N ASP A 28 -7.58 -3.29 4.64
CA ASP A 28 -7.75 -4.71 4.25
C ASP A 28 -8.76 -5.48 5.13
N GLN A 29 -9.94 -4.90 5.39
CA GLN A 29 -10.94 -5.50 6.29
C GLN A 29 -11.43 -6.88 5.82
N ASP A 30 -11.45 -7.10 4.51
CA ASP A 30 -11.84 -8.37 3.89
C ASP A 30 -10.75 -9.44 3.98
N GLY A 31 -9.53 -9.06 4.42
CA GLY A 31 -8.40 -9.96 4.59
C GLY A 31 -7.81 -10.50 3.28
N ALA A 32 -7.97 -9.75 2.18
CA ALA A 32 -7.50 -10.13 0.86
C ALA A 32 -5.97 -9.93 0.69
N GLY A 33 -5.35 -9.17 1.60
CA GLY A 33 -3.90 -8.96 1.61
C GLY A 33 -3.43 -8.34 0.31
N ILE A 34 -2.34 -8.86 -0.27
CA ILE A 34 -1.80 -8.38 -1.55
C ILE A 34 -2.79 -8.52 -2.71
N HIS A 35 -3.81 -9.39 -2.59
CA HIS A 35 -4.88 -9.58 -3.57
C HIS A 35 -6.03 -8.58 -3.40
N SER A 36 -5.96 -7.68 -2.42
CA SER A 36 -6.96 -6.63 -2.23
C SER A 36 -7.09 -5.78 -3.49
N PRO A 37 -8.32 -5.46 -3.94
CA PRO A 37 -8.51 -4.58 -5.09
C PRO A 37 -7.94 -3.17 -4.83
N ASN A 38 -7.84 -2.78 -3.56
CA ASN A 38 -7.32 -1.50 -3.08
C ASN A 38 -5.81 -1.53 -2.79
N ALA A 39 -5.16 -2.69 -2.88
CA ALA A 39 -3.71 -2.75 -2.85
C ALA A 39 -3.16 -2.35 -4.22
N HIS A 40 -2.10 -1.55 -4.20
CA HIS A 40 -1.41 -1.07 -5.38
C HIS A 40 0.09 -1.29 -5.22
N VAL A 41 0.75 -1.60 -6.33
CA VAL A 41 2.19 -1.86 -6.40
C VAL A 41 2.71 -1.28 -7.70
N GLU A 42 3.80 -0.51 -7.60
CA GLU A 42 4.58 -0.01 -8.72
C GLU A 42 6.02 -0.51 -8.59
N THR A 43 6.53 -1.11 -9.67
CA THR A 43 7.88 -1.69 -9.69
C THR A 43 8.88 -0.80 -10.40
N HIS A 44 10.06 -0.63 -9.82
CA HIS A 44 11.15 0.16 -10.36
C HIS A 44 12.13 -0.68 -11.20
N PRO A 45 12.91 -0.08 -12.13
CA PRO A 45 13.90 -0.81 -12.94
C PRO A 45 15.01 -1.48 -12.13
N ASP A 46 15.33 -0.98 -10.94
CA ASP A 46 16.26 -1.59 -9.99
C ASP A 46 15.62 -2.77 -9.21
N GLY A 47 14.32 -2.97 -9.41
CA GLY A 47 13.39 -3.93 -8.79
C GLY A 47 13.05 -3.67 -7.34
N GLY A 48 13.26 -2.44 -6.86
CA GLY A 48 12.47 -1.93 -5.75
C GLY A 48 11.00 -1.78 -6.13
N VAL A 49 10.13 -1.62 -5.14
CA VAL A 49 8.72 -1.36 -5.36
C VAL A 49 8.20 -0.29 -4.41
N ASP A 50 7.28 0.53 -4.93
CA ASP A 50 6.41 1.37 -4.13
C ASP A 50 5.04 0.67 -4.02
N TRP A 51 4.39 0.80 -2.88
CA TRP A 51 3.07 0.24 -2.65
C TRP A 51 2.21 1.20 -1.85
N TRP A 52 0.89 1.10 -2.04
CA TRP A 52 -0.07 1.84 -1.25
C TRP A 52 -1.41 1.12 -1.14
N ILE A 53 -2.14 1.41 -0.06
CA ILE A 53 -3.50 0.97 0.18
C ILE A 53 -4.31 2.10 0.82
N ASP A 54 -5.52 2.26 0.30
CA ASP A 54 -6.45 3.29 0.74
C ASP A 54 -7.55 2.67 1.62
N SER A 55 -8.00 3.44 2.59
CA SER A 55 -9.21 3.16 3.38
C SER A 55 -9.99 4.46 3.57
N ASP A 56 -11.24 4.33 4.04
CA ASP A 56 -12.06 5.49 4.36
C ASP A 56 -11.43 6.39 5.45
N GLU A 57 -10.57 5.82 6.31
CA GLU A 57 -9.98 6.51 7.46
C GLU A 57 -8.53 6.95 7.25
N GLY A 58 -7.88 6.54 6.15
CA GLY A 58 -6.50 6.88 5.88
C GLY A 58 -5.83 6.17 4.72
N PHE A 59 -4.55 6.48 4.57
CA PHE A 59 -3.66 6.00 3.54
C PHE A 59 -2.45 5.31 4.19
N ALA A 60 -2.07 4.15 3.69
CA ALA A 60 -0.85 3.48 4.07
C ALA A 60 -0.01 3.25 2.82
N ASP A 61 1.27 3.60 2.91
CA ASP A 61 2.18 3.49 1.77
C ASP A 61 3.61 3.23 2.23
N GLY A 62 4.40 2.71 1.30
CA GLY A 62 5.79 2.39 1.58
C GLY A 62 6.57 1.98 0.35
N THR A 63 7.84 1.74 0.59
CA THR A 63 8.82 1.32 -0.41
C THR A 63 9.56 0.09 0.09
N MET A 64 9.92 -0.84 -0.77
CA MET A 64 10.81 -1.95 -0.40
C MET A 64 11.74 -2.36 -1.53
N ASP A 65 12.93 -2.85 -1.18
CA ASP A 65 13.89 -3.40 -2.11
C ASP A 65 13.51 -4.84 -2.56
N LYS A 66 14.35 -5.45 -3.41
CA LYS A 66 14.16 -6.84 -3.90
C LYS A 66 14.15 -7.90 -2.79
N ALA A 67 14.71 -7.59 -1.62
CA ALA A 67 14.75 -8.50 -0.49
C ALA A 67 13.55 -8.29 0.46
N GLY A 68 12.62 -7.38 0.14
CA GLY A 68 11.48 -7.04 0.98
C GLY A 68 11.83 -6.10 2.14
N ALA A 69 13.05 -5.57 2.19
CA ALA A 69 13.44 -4.59 3.20
C ALA A 69 13.03 -3.19 2.76
N GLY A 70 12.49 -2.39 3.68
CA GLY A 70 11.89 -1.13 3.30
C GLY A 70 11.39 -0.27 4.44
N LEU A 71 10.74 0.83 4.07
CA LEU A 71 10.08 1.76 4.98
C LEU A 71 8.62 1.88 4.57
N TRP A 72 7.76 2.04 5.57
CA TRP A 72 6.34 2.28 5.36
C TRP A 72 5.82 3.25 6.41
N TRP A 73 4.71 3.92 6.10
CA TRP A 73 4.11 4.89 6.98
C TRP A 73 2.59 4.94 6.83
N LEU A 74 1.95 5.52 7.82
CA LEU A 74 0.50 5.68 7.92
C LEU A 74 0.15 7.16 7.96
N ARG A 75 -0.81 7.55 7.15
CA ARG A 75 -1.37 8.90 7.14
C ARG A 75 -2.88 8.80 7.34
N ARG A 76 -3.39 9.33 8.45
CA ARG A 76 -4.84 9.44 8.64
C ARG A 76 -5.41 10.44 7.65
N ALA A 77 -6.53 10.08 7.02
CA ALA A 77 -7.33 11.05 6.29
C ALA A 77 -7.82 12.06 7.33
N GLN A 78 -7.39 13.31 7.23
CA GLN A 78 -7.96 14.33 8.11
C GLN A 78 -9.45 14.42 7.77
N PRO A 79 -10.37 14.33 8.75
CA PRO A 79 -11.75 14.70 8.51
C PRO A 79 -11.77 16.21 8.26
N GLY A 80 -11.84 16.61 7.00
CA GLY A 80 -11.78 18.02 6.64
C GLY A 80 -11.75 18.24 5.14
N THR A 81 -12.93 18.44 4.55
CA THR A 81 -13.22 19.07 3.26
C THR A 81 -12.05 19.20 2.27
N LEU A 82 -12.05 18.35 1.24
CA LEU A 82 -11.21 18.54 0.06
C LEU A 82 -11.69 19.79 -0.70
N HIS A 83 -10.99 20.92 -0.55
CA HIS A 83 -11.25 22.11 -1.33
C HIS A 83 -10.65 21.94 -2.74
N VAL A 84 -11.45 21.41 -3.67
CA VAL A 84 -11.08 21.39 -5.09
C VAL A 84 -11.32 22.78 -5.67
N ARG A 85 -10.27 23.39 -6.22
CA ARG A 85 -10.38 24.59 -7.05
C ARG A 85 -9.84 24.25 -8.43
N GLU A 86 -10.68 24.34 -9.45
CA GLU A 86 -10.23 24.16 -10.84
C GLU A 86 -9.17 25.24 -11.16
N ALA A 87 -8.02 24.79 -11.67
CA ALA A 87 -7.05 25.68 -12.30
C ALA A 87 -7.53 26.01 -13.71
N ARG A 88 -7.68 27.30 -14.01
CA ARG A 88 -7.82 27.83 -15.37
C ARG A 88 -6.46 28.34 -15.87
#